data_AF-Q20657-F1
#
_entry.id   AF-Q20657-F1
#
_cell.length_a   1.000
_cell.length_b   1.000
_cell.length_c   1.000
_cell.angle_alpha   90.00
_cell.angle_beta   90.00
_cell.angle_gamma   90.00
#
_symmetry.space_group_name_H-M   'P 1'
#
loop_
_entity.id
_entity.type
_entity.pdbx_description
1 polymer ?
#
loop_
_entity_poly.entity_id
_entity_poly.type
_entity_poly.pdbx_seq_one_letter_code
_entity_poly.pdbx_strand_id
1 'polypeptide(L)'
;MIGREYQKYYTPTFFDFVALICAWAFLLLTFPVSIFFCVKIVKEYDRMVIFRLGRLWQDNPRGPGIVLVLPFIDSHKTVDLRVMSYDVPTQEMLTRDSVTIGVDAAVYYRTSDPIASLARVNDAHMSTRQLAQSSLRNVLGTRSLAELMTDRHGIAVQVKYILDSATLFWGIHVERVEIKDIRLPREMCRAMAAEAEAQRESDAKVVTAQGELDASMAFQKAADELAGSPTALQLRYLQTLVKISAHDNHTIVVPFPMEYIKKKIRK
;
A
#
# COMPACT_ATOMS: atom_id res chain seq x y z
N MET A 1 -26.66 8.89 -11.79
CA MET A 1 -28.01 8.66 -12.32
C MET A 1 -28.81 7.59 -11.57
N ILE A 2 -28.20 6.71 -10.77
CA ILE A 2 -28.89 5.57 -10.10
C ILE A 2 -29.76 5.99 -8.89
N GLY A 3 -29.54 7.17 -8.28
CA GLY A 3 -30.32 7.62 -7.12
C GLY A 3 -31.77 8.04 -7.40
N ARG A 4 -32.18 8.28 -8.66
CA ARG A 4 -33.54 8.74 -8.99
C ARG A 4 -34.60 7.65 -9.03
N GLU A 5 -34.23 6.38 -9.10
CA GLU A 5 -35.21 5.31 -9.37
C GLU A 5 -36.19 5.05 -8.22
N TYR A 6 -35.79 5.28 -6.96
CA TYR A 6 -36.67 5.01 -5.82
C TYR A 6 -37.63 6.15 -5.47
N GLN A 7 -37.45 7.36 -6.02
CA GLN A 7 -38.33 8.48 -5.72
C GLN A 7 -39.73 8.36 -6.35
N LYS A 8 -39.92 7.50 -7.35
CA LYS A 8 -41.17 7.50 -8.14
C LYS A 8 -42.35 6.80 -7.47
N TYR A 9 -42.15 6.08 -6.38
CA TYR A 9 -43.24 5.45 -5.65
C TYR A 9 -43.19 5.95 -4.22
N TYR A 10 -44.02 6.92 -3.87
CA TYR A 10 -44.80 6.92 -2.61
C TYR A 10 -45.52 8.26 -2.46
N THR A 11 -46.81 8.25 -2.78
CA THR A 11 -47.72 9.38 -2.56
C THR A 11 -48.01 9.52 -1.07
N PRO A 12 -47.96 10.72 -0.47
CA PRO A 12 -48.38 10.93 0.91
C PRO A 12 -49.84 10.47 1.08
N THR A 13 -50.10 9.66 2.09
CA THR A 13 -51.45 9.19 2.42
C THR A 13 -52.18 10.29 3.20
N PHE A 14 -53.52 10.27 3.18
CA PHE A 14 -54.33 11.22 3.96
C PHE A 14 -53.93 11.26 5.45
N PHE A 15 -53.59 10.10 6.03
CA PHE A 15 -53.12 10.00 7.42
C PHE A 15 -51.81 10.74 7.66
N ASP A 16 -50.88 10.74 6.71
CA ASP A 16 -49.61 11.48 6.84
C ASP A 16 -49.87 12.99 6.92
N PHE A 17 -50.82 13.50 6.13
CA PHE A 17 -51.23 14.90 6.18
C PHE A 17 -51.89 15.27 7.51
N VAL A 18 -52.79 14.43 8.01
CA VAL A 18 -53.43 14.65 9.33
C VAL A 18 -52.38 14.66 10.44
N ALA A 19 -51.47 13.67 10.45
CA ALA A 19 -50.38 13.61 11.42
C ALA A 19 -49.49 14.87 11.38
N LEU A 20 -49.15 15.33 10.17
CA LEU A 20 -48.41 16.57 9.96
C LEU A 20 -49.14 17.80 10.54
N ILE A 21 -50.43 17.95 10.25
CA ILE A 21 -51.24 19.06 10.78
C ILE A 21 -51.28 19.01 12.31
N CYS A 22 -51.50 17.82 12.89
CA CYS A 22 -51.49 17.63 14.34
C CYS A 22 -50.15 18.01 14.97
N ALA A 23 -49.02 17.63 14.36
CA ALA A 23 -47.70 18.02 14.86
C ALA A 23 -47.45 19.52 14.76
N TRP A 24 -47.87 20.18 13.68
CA TRP A 24 -47.79 21.63 13.57
C TRP A 24 -48.65 22.33 14.61
N ALA A 25 -49.88 21.87 14.84
CA ALA A 25 -50.78 22.39 15.87
C ALA A 25 -50.18 22.20 17.27
N PHE A 26 -49.60 21.04 17.56
CA PHE A 26 -48.92 20.76 18.82
C PHE A 26 -47.69 21.65 19.02
N LEU A 27 -46.89 21.86 17.97
CA LEU A 27 -45.72 22.75 18.00
C LEU A 27 -46.13 24.19 18.30
N LEU A 28 -47.20 24.69 17.68
CA LEU A 28 -47.77 26.02 17.95
C LEU A 28 -48.31 26.14 19.38
N LEU A 29 -49.03 25.13 19.87
CA LEU A 29 -49.59 25.12 21.23
C LEU A 29 -48.52 25.12 22.31
N THR A 30 -47.41 24.40 22.08
CA THR A 30 -46.29 24.27 23.02
C THR A 30 -45.18 25.30 22.81
N PHE A 31 -45.39 26.26 21.92
CA PHE A 31 -44.48 27.38 21.73
C PHE A 31 -44.42 28.24 23.01
N PRO A 32 -43.24 28.68 23.49
CA PRO A 32 -41.92 28.65 22.86
C PRO A 32 -41.03 27.44 23.19
N VAL A 33 -41.43 26.56 24.11
CA VAL A 33 -40.56 25.47 24.61
C VAL A 33 -40.20 24.47 23.50
N SER A 34 -41.14 24.22 22.58
CA SER A 34 -40.95 23.27 21.46
C SER A 34 -39.77 23.60 20.55
N ILE A 35 -39.46 24.89 20.33
CA ILE A 35 -38.42 25.30 19.37
C ILE A 35 -37.03 24.81 19.77
N PHE A 36 -36.73 24.78 21.08
CA PHE A 36 -35.45 24.30 21.61
C PHE A 36 -35.24 22.81 21.33
N PHE A 37 -36.32 22.02 21.27
CA PHE A 37 -36.26 20.60 20.92
C PHE A 37 -36.22 20.37 19.40
N CYS A 38 -36.76 21.29 18.60
CA CYS A 38 -36.82 21.16 17.15
C CYS A 38 -35.49 21.54 16.47
N VAL A 39 -34.76 22.49 17.05
CA VAL A 39 -33.52 23.02 16.47
C VAL A 39 -32.35 22.10 16.84
N LYS A 40 -31.78 21.42 15.84
CA LYS A 40 -30.53 20.65 16.00
C LYS A 40 -29.42 21.25 15.14
N ILE A 41 -28.20 21.21 15.67
CA ILE A 41 -27.01 21.72 14.97
C ILE A 41 -26.24 20.52 14.43
N VAL A 42 -25.99 20.52 13.12
CA VAL A 42 -25.20 19.50 12.41
C VAL A 42 -23.82 20.07 12.11
N LYS A 43 -22.78 19.29 12.43
CA LYS A 43 -21.38 19.68 12.20
C LYS A 43 -21.02 19.64 10.72
N GLU A 44 -19.93 20.29 10.35
CA GLU A 44 -19.48 20.38 8.95
C GLU A 44 -19.21 19.03 8.29
N TYR A 45 -18.59 18.11 9.04
CA TYR A 45 -18.24 16.78 8.58
C TYR A 45 -19.36 15.74 8.72
N ASP A 46 -20.50 16.12 9.30
CA ASP A 46 -21.66 15.25 9.46
C ASP A 46 -22.76 15.64 8.47
N ARG A 47 -23.56 14.66 8.06
CA ARG A 47 -24.78 14.87 7.28
C ARG A 47 -25.95 14.18 7.95
N MET A 48 -27.06 14.91 8.08
CA MET A 48 -28.27 14.41 8.73
C MET A 48 -29.29 13.97 7.68
N VAL A 49 -29.65 12.69 7.71
CA VAL A 49 -30.75 12.13 6.92
C VAL A 49 -31.99 12.12 7.80
N ILE A 50 -33.06 12.75 7.34
CA ILE A 50 -34.33 12.88 8.07
C ILE A 50 -35.37 11.94 7.45
N PHE A 51 -35.95 11.10 8.30
CA PHE A 51 -37.03 10.19 7.99
C PHE A 51 -38.31 10.70 8.67
N ARG A 52 -39.27 11.16 7.87
CA ARG A 52 -40.57 11.62 8.35
C ARG A 52 -41.58 10.48 8.25
N LEU A 53 -42.14 10.02 9.37
CA LEU A 53 -43.04 8.85 9.40
C LEU A 53 -42.42 7.62 8.71
N GLY A 54 -41.11 7.42 8.90
CA GLY A 54 -40.35 6.33 8.28
C GLY A 54 -39.99 6.52 6.81
N ARG A 55 -40.36 7.65 6.19
CA ARG A 55 -40.08 7.94 4.78
C ARG A 55 -38.97 8.96 4.64
N LEU A 56 -38.16 8.82 3.60
CA LEU A 56 -37.15 9.82 3.28
C LEU A 56 -37.84 11.14 2.90
N TRP A 57 -37.64 12.17 3.70
CA TRP A 57 -38.35 13.44 3.50
C TRP A 57 -37.77 14.26 2.33
N GLN A 58 -36.47 14.13 2.06
CA GLN A 58 -35.77 14.92 1.04
C GLN A 58 -34.60 14.16 0.42
N ASP A 59 -34.33 14.42 -0.86
CA ASP A 59 -33.25 13.75 -1.62
C ASP A 59 -31.84 14.18 -1.24
N ASN A 60 -31.72 15.35 -0.63
CA ASN A 60 -30.44 15.86 -0.20
C ASN A 60 -30.36 15.77 1.32
N PRO A 61 -29.30 15.18 1.87
CA PRO A 61 -29.08 15.16 3.30
C PRO A 61 -28.87 16.60 3.81
N ARG A 62 -29.37 16.89 5.02
CA ARG A 62 -29.34 18.22 5.63
C ARG A 62 -28.03 18.47 6.38
N GLY A 63 -27.58 19.71 6.34
CA GLY A 63 -26.38 20.20 7.00
C GLY A 63 -25.40 20.85 6.00
N PRO A 64 -24.35 21.52 6.49
CA PRO A 64 -24.06 21.82 7.90
C PRO A 64 -24.87 23.00 8.46
N GLY A 65 -24.87 23.15 9.79
CA GLY A 65 -25.59 24.23 10.48
C GLY A 65 -26.91 23.80 11.12
N ILE A 66 -27.85 24.74 11.23
CA ILE A 66 -29.12 24.52 11.93
C ILE A 66 -30.09 23.75 11.03
N VAL A 67 -30.59 22.63 11.56
CA VAL A 67 -31.59 21.77 10.91
C VAL A 67 -32.79 21.64 11.84
N LEU A 68 -33.97 21.95 11.32
CA LEU A 68 -35.24 21.79 12.04
C LEU A 68 -35.73 20.35 11.89
N VAL A 69 -35.93 19.67 13.01
CA VAL A 69 -36.45 18.30 13.10
C VAL A 69 -37.72 18.34 13.96
N LEU A 70 -38.85 17.90 13.42
CA LEU A 70 -40.11 17.92 14.18
C LEU A 70 -40.10 16.81 15.24
N PRO A 71 -40.35 17.13 16.53
CA PRO A 71 -40.48 16.12 17.57
C PRO A 71 -41.65 15.18 17.23
N PHE A 72 -41.54 13.92 17.64
CA PHE A 72 -42.51 12.81 17.43
C PHE A 72 -42.61 12.23 16.02
N ILE A 73 -42.58 13.06 14.97
CA ILE A 73 -42.79 12.59 13.60
C ILE A 73 -41.47 12.30 12.86
N ASP A 74 -40.45 13.14 13.08
CA ASP A 74 -39.21 13.04 12.36
C ASP A 74 -38.18 12.21 13.16
N SER A 75 -37.72 11.12 12.57
CA SER A 75 -36.53 10.40 12.98
C SER A 75 -35.33 10.90 12.17
N HIS A 76 -34.14 10.96 12.74
CA HIS A 76 -32.95 11.40 12.04
C HIS A 76 -31.77 10.48 12.34
N LYS A 77 -30.90 10.34 11.33
CA LYS A 77 -29.62 9.64 11.46
C LYS A 77 -28.52 10.55 10.92
N THR A 78 -27.46 10.71 11.71
CA THR A 78 -26.27 11.46 11.31
C THR A 78 -25.22 10.49 10.80
N VAL A 79 -24.65 10.80 9.64
CA VAL A 79 -23.59 10.02 8.99
C VAL A 79 -22.35 10.89 8.88
N ASP A 80 -21.22 10.34 9.30
CA ASP A 80 -19.91 10.98 9.20
C ASP A 80 -19.39 10.84 7.76
N LEU A 81 -18.92 11.95 7.18
CA LEU A 81 -18.34 11.99 5.83
C LEU A 81 -16.82 11.84 5.82
N ARG A 82 -16.17 11.77 7.00
CA ARG A 82 -14.71 11.67 7.09
C ARG A 82 -14.23 10.29 6.66
N VAL A 83 -12.96 10.24 6.28
CA VAL A 83 -12.26 8.99 5.98
C VAL A 83 -12.09 8.21 7.27
N MET A 84 -12.59 6.97 7.25
CA MET A 84 -12.43 6.00 8.32
C MET A 84 -11.40 4.95 7.87
N SER A 85 -10.53 4.54 8.80
CA SER A 85 -9.63 3.41 8.60
C SER A 85 -10.23 2.16 9.21
N TYR A 86 -10.17 1.05 8.47
CA TYR A 86 -10.48 -0.27 8.97
C TYR A 86 -9.28 -1.19 8.79
N ASP A 87 -8.81 -1.75 9.90
CA ASP A 87 -7.78 -2.79 9.90
C ASP A 87 -8.43 -4.13 9.59
N VAL A 88 -8.10 -4.66 8.42
CA VAL A 88 -8.58 -5.97 7.97
C VAL A 88 -7.83 -7.03 8.79
N PRO A 89 -8.54 -7.96 9.44
CA PRO A 89 -7.87 -9.04 10.18
C PRO A 89 -7.00 -9.87 9.25
N THR A 90 -5.93 -10.46 9.79
CA THR A 90 -4.97 -11.28 9.04
C THR A 90 -5.69 -12.32 8.19
N GLN A 91 -5.40 -12.33 6.90
CA GLN A 91 -5.96 -13.31 5.98
C GLN A 91 -4.93 -14.41 5.72
N GLU A 92 -5.20 -15.61 6.24
CA GLU A 92 -4.41 -16.81 5.97
C GLU A 92 -4.95 -17.53 4.73
N MET A 93 -4.11 -17.67 3.70
CA MET A 93 -4.50 -18.32 2.45
C MET A 93 -3.31 -18.91 1.71
N LEU A 94 -3.63 -19.76 0.72
CA LEU A 94 -2.66 -20.28 -0.23
C LEU A 94 -2.49 -19.28 -1.39
N THR A 95 -1.24 -18.97 -1.73
CA THR A 95 -0.87 -18.21 -2.93
C THR A 95 -0.93 -19.08 -4.19
N ARG A 96 -0.74 -18.46 -5.36
CA ARG A 96 -0.64 -19.18 -6.64
C ARG A 96 0.44 -20.27 -6.64
N ASP A 97 1.50 -20.07 -5.88
CA ASP A 97 2.65 -20.97 -5.83
C ASP A 97 2.51 -22.06 -4.75
N SER A 98 1.29 -22.27 -4.24
CA SER A 98 1.02 -23.24 -3.17
C SER A 98 1.73 -22.94 -1.84
N VAL A 99 1.99 -21.65 -1.57
CA VAL A 99 2.60 -21.21 -0.30
C VAL A 99 1.53 -20.62 0.61
N THR A 100 1.43 -21.12 1.84
CA THR A 100 0.56 -20.55 2.88
C THR A 100 1.18 -19.28 3.45
N ILE A 101 0.46 -18.17 3.38
CA ILE A 101 0.89 -16.88 3.93
C ILE A 101 -0.24 -16.25 4.75
N GLY A 102 0.13 -15.40 5.71
CA GLY A 102 -0.78 -14.50 6.41
C GLY A 102 -0.56 -13.06 5.94
N VAL A 103 -1.62 -12.37 5.50
CA VAL A 103 -1.51 -10.97 5.03
C VAL A 103 -2.38 -10.04 5.86
N ASP A 104 -1.77 -8.95 6.33
CA ASP A 104 -2.42 -7.85 7.04
C ASP A 104 -2.65 -6.68 6.09
N ALA A 105 -3.82 -6.03 6.16
CA ALA A 105 -4.14 -4.88 5.32
C ALA A 105 -4.99 -3.83 6.05
N ALA A 106 -5.00 -2.59 5.54
CA ALA A 106 -5.92 -1.54 5.96
C ALA A 106 -6.68 -0.98 4.76
N VAL A 107 -7.96 -0.68 4.98
CA VAL A 107 -8.83 -0.02 3.99
C VAL A 107 -9.25 1.34 4.54
N TYR A 108 -9.07 2.37 3.72
CA TYR A 108 -9.47 3.73 4.02
C TYR A 108 -10.63 4.10 3.10
N TYR A 109 -11.78 4.39 3.70
CA TYR A 109 -13.01 4.67 2.96
C TYR A 109 -13.85 5.71 3.68
N ARG A 110 -14.75 6.36 2.94
CA ARG A 110 -15.69 7.34 3.48
C ARG A 110 -17.05 7.17 2.85
N THR A 111 -18.08 7.67 3.52
CA THR A 111 -19.42 7.73 2.95
C THR A 111 -19.49 8.88 1.95
N SER A 112 -19.77 8.56 0.68
CA SER A 112 -19.99 9.54 -0.38
C SER A 112 -21.46 9.93 -0.50
N ASP A 113 -22.37 8.97 -0.33
CA ASP A 113 -23.82 9.18 -0.34
C ASP A 113 -24.44 8.66 0.98
N PRO A 114 -24.73 9.57 1.93
CA PRO A 114 -25.33 9.23 3.22
C PRO A 114 -26.69 8.53 3.11
N ILE A 115 -27.46 8.82 2.06
CA ILE A 115 -28.80 8.25 1.89
C ILE A 115 -28.66 6.81 1.40
N ALA A 116 -27.81 6.58 0.39
CA ALA A 116 -27.53 5.22 -0.08
C ALA A 116 -26.98 4.33 1.03
N SER A 117 -26.09 4.86 1.88
CA SER A 117 -25.48 4.13 2.99
C SER A 117 -26.47 3.68 4.07
N LEU A 118 -27.60 4.38 4.22
CA LEU A 118 -28.64 4.02 5.20
C LEU A 118 -29.79 3.24 4.58
N ALA A 119 -30.10 3.48 3.30
CA ALA A 119 -31.30 2.95 2.67
C ALA A 119 -31.06 1.63 1.91
N ARG A 120 -29.87 1.42 1.34
CA ARG A 120 -29.62 0.28 0.44
C ARG A 120 -29.02 -0.94 1.13
N VAL A 121 -28.44 -0.75 2.31
CA VAL A 121 -27.77 -1.79 3.08
C VAL A 121 -28.03 -1.57 4.56
N ASN A 122 -28.22 -2.65 5.31
CA ASN A 122 -28.50 -2.58 6.75
C ASN A 122 -27.34 -1.95 7.54
N ASP A 123 -26.11 -2.34 7.20
CA ASP A 123 -24.89 -1.75 7.74
C ASP A 123 -23.82 -1.68 6.64
N ALA A 124 -23.60 -0.49 6.11
CA ALA A 124 -22.66 -0.25 5.03
C ALA A 124 -21.21 -0.46 5.48
N HIS A 125 -20.88 -0.11 6.72
CA HIS A 125 -19.53 -0.28 7.26
C HIS A 125 -19.21 -1.77 7.44
N MET A 126 -20.09 -2.53 8.10
CA MET A 126 -19.89 -3.97 8.28
C MET A 126 -19.83 -4.73 6.96
N SER A 127 -20.70 -4.40 6.01
CA SER A 127 -20.70 -5.04 4.68
C SER A 127 -19.40 -4.74 3.92
N THR A 128 -18.91 -3.49 3.99
CA THR A 128 -17.61 -3.10 3.40
C THR A 128 -16.44 -3.84 4.03
N ARG A 129 -16.45 -4.05 5.36
CA ARG A 129 -15.42 -4.83 6.07
C ARG A 129 -15.37 -6.28 5.60
N GLN A 130 -16.53 -6.92 5.46
CA GLN A 130 -16.62 -8.31 5.00
C GLN A 130 -16.19 -8.43 3.53
N LEU A 131 -16.63 -7.49 2.69
CA LEU A 131 -16.23 -7.45 1.29
C LEU A 131 -14.73 -7.19 1.11
N ALA A 132 -14.14 -6.35 1.96
CA ALA A 132 -12.69 -6.13 2.02
C ALA A 132 -11.94 -7.44 2.29
N GLN A 133 -12.38 -8.23 3.26
CA GLN A 133 -11.76 -9.52 3.59
C GLN A 133 -11.84 -10.50 2.42
N SER A 134 -13.04 -10.68 1.82
CA SER A 134 -13.22 -11.63 0.73
C SER A 134 -12.50 -11.20 -0.55
N SER A 135 -12.55 -9.92 -0.91
CA SER A 135 -11.86 -9.39 -2.09
C SER A 135 -10.35 -9.45 -1.95
N LEU A 136 -9.82 -9.13 -0.77
CA LEU A 136 -8.40 -9.25 -0.48
C LEU A 136 -7.96 -10.70 -0.62
N ARG A 137 -8.70 -11.65 -0.04
CA ARG A 137 -8.42 -13.08 -0.17
C ARG A 137 -8.40 -13.56 -1.62
N ASN A 138 -9.39 -13.14 -2.40
CA ASN A 138 -9.49 -13.55 -3.80
C ASN A 138 -8.33 -13.00 -4.64
N VAL A 139 -7.96 -11.73 -4.47
CA VAL A 139 -6.84 -11.15 -5.25
C VAL A 139 -5.51 -11.75 -4.81
N LEU A 140 -5.24 -11.83 -3.50
CA LEU A 140 -3.98 -12.37 -2.99
C LEU A 140 -3.77 -13.85 -3.37
N GLY A 141 -4.83 -14.66 -3.40
CA GLY A 141 -4.76 -16.06 -3.82
C GLY A 141 -4.38 -16.26 -5.29
N THR A 142 -4.58 -15.24 -6.15
CA THR A 142 -4.21 -15.30 -7.57
C THR A 142 -2.77 -14.88 -7.87
N ARG A 143 -2.05 -14.37 -6.87
CA ARG A 143 -0.71 -13.80 -7.01
C ARG A 143 0.36 -14.78 -6.51
N SER A 144 1.52 -14.73 -7.14
CA SER A 144 2.71 -15.47 -6.69
C SER A 144 3.31 -14.80 -5.44
N LEU A 145 4.06 -15.56 -4.63
CA LEU A 145 4.72 -15.00 -3.43
C LEU A 145 5.67 -13.86 -3.82
N ALA A 146 6.43 -14.02 -4.90
CA ALA A 146 7.34 -13.00 -5.40
C ALA A 146 6.59 -11.71 -5.78
N GLU A 147 5.46 -11.83 -6.51
CA GLU A 147 4.61 -10.68 -6.84
C GLU A 147 4.06 -10.00 -5.59
N LEU A 148 3.61 -10.76 -4.59
CA LEU A 148 3.11 -10.20 -3.34
C LEU A 148 4.19 -9.40 -2.57
N MET A 149 5.44 -9.87 -2.63
CA MET A 149 6.55 -9.21 -1.93
C MET A 149 7.02 -7.95 -2.66
N THR A 150 7.07 -7.98 -4.00
CA THR A 150 7.63 -6.89 -4.83
C THR A 150 6.58 -5.87 -5.28
N ASP A 151 5.38 -6.30 -5.68
CA ASP A 151 4.33 -5.45 -6.28
C ASP A 151 3.13 -5.24 -5.34
N ARG A 152 3.40 -4.88 -4.08
CA ARG A 152 2.33 -4.60 -3.10
C ARG A 152 1.41 -3.46 -3.56
N HIS A 153 1.96 -2.48 -4.27
CA HIS A 153 1.20 -1.33 -4.74
C HIS A 153 0.21 -1.71 -5.85
N GLY A 154 0.64 -2.49 -6.86
CA GLY A 154 -0.24 -2.94 -7.94
C GLY A 154 -1.40 -3.79 -7.41
N ILE A 155 -1.12 -4.68 -6.45
CA ILE A 155 -2.15 -5.50 -5.80
C ILE A 155 -3.12 -4.63 -5.00
N ALA A 156 -2.62 -3.66 -4.24
CA ALA A 156 -3.45 -2.74 -3.47
C ALA A 156 -4.40 -1.93 -4.37
N VAL A 157 -3.91 -1.43 -5.51
CA VAL A 157 -4.72 -0.71 -6.51
C VAL A 157 -5.80 -1.62 -7.09
N GLN A 158 -5.48 -2.88 -7.39
CA GLN A 158 -6.45 -3.85 -7.90
C GLN A 158 -7.56 -4.14 -6.89
N VAL A 159 -7.20 -4.38 -5.62
CA VAL A 159 -8.18 -4.59 -4.53
C VAL A 159 -9.04 -3.34 -4.34
N LYS A 160 -8.43 -2.14 -4.35
CA LYS A 160 -9.16 -0.87 -4.25
C LYS A 160 -10.20 -0.74 -5.36
N TYR A 161 -9.86 -1.06 -6.60
CA TYR A 161 -10.80 -0.99 -7.73
C TYR A 161 -12.01 -1.92 -7.56
N ILE A 162 -11.77 -3.17 -7.13
CA ILE A 162 -12.84 -4.15 -6.89
C ILE A 162 -13.75 -3.66 -5.76
N LEU A 163 -13.18 -3.20 -4.66
CA LEU A 163 -13.94 -2.71 -3.52
C LEU A 163 -14.74 -1.46 -3.85
N ASP A 164 -14.12 -0.44 -4.44
CA ASP A 164 -14.79 0.84 -4.78
C ASP A 164 -15.97 0.61 -5.72
N SER A 165 -15.79 -0.26 -6.73
CA SER A 165 -16.85 -0.59 -7.69
C SER A 165 -18.06 -1.24 -7.04
N ALA A 166 -17.83 -2.14 -6.08
CA ALA A 166 -18.89 -2.86 -5.39
C ALA A 166 -19.53 -2.02 -4.26
N THR A 167 -18.77 -1.19 -3.56
CA THR A 167 -19.27 -0.35 -2.46
C THR A 167 -19.96 0.93 -2.94
N LEU A 168 -19.74 1.34 -4.19
CA LEU A 168 -20.40 2.49 -4.80
C LEU A 168 -21.92 2.40 -4.70
N PHE A 169 -22.48 1.19 -4.83
CA PHE A 169 -23.92 0.97 -4.68
C PHE A 169 -24.40 1.27 -3.26
N TRP A 170 -23.57 1.09 -2.24
CA TRP A 170 -23.89 1.43 -0.84
C TRP A 170 -23.59 2.90 -0.49
N GLY A 171 -23.12 3.71 -1.45
CA GLY A 171 -22.72 5.09 -1.14
C GLY A 171 -21.42 5.19 -0.35
N ILE A 172 -20.55 4.17 -0.43
CA ILE A 172 -19.22 4.19 0.16
C ILE A 172 -18.19 4.32 -0.95
N HIS A 173 -17.26 5.26 -0.77
CA HIS A 173 -16.11 5.45 -1.63
C HIS A 173 -14.83 4.97 -0.93
N VAL A 174 -14.08 4.09 -1.61
CA VAL A 174 -12.81 3.58 -1.10
C VAL A 174 -11.67 4.46 -1.62
N GLU A 175 -11.03 5.20 -0.72
CA GLU A 175 -9.95 6.13 -1.06
C GLU A 175 -8.65 5.36 -1.36
N ARG A 176 -8.27 4.43 -0.49
CA ARG A 176 -7.06 3.61 -0.65
C ARG A 176 -7.14 2.29 0.10
N VAL A 177 -6.38 1.32 -0.38
CA VAL A 177 -6.08 0.06 0.30
C VAL A 177 -4.57 0.00 0.50
N GLU A 178 -4.13 -0.45 1.66
CA GLU A 178 -2.71 -0.60 1.98
C GLU A 178 -2.46 -2.01 2.50
N ILE A 179 -1.50 -2.71 1.90
CA ILE A 179 -1.00 -3.99 2.41
C ILE A 179 0.09 -3.67 3.43
N LYS A 180 -0.11 -4.12 4.68
CA LYS A 180 0.82 -3.88 5.79
C LYS A 180 1.95 -4.92 5.76
N ASP A 181 1.67 -6.08 6.34
CA ASP A 181 2.65 -7.13 6.56
C ASP A 181 2.25 -8.43 5.87
N ILE A 182 3.26 -9.15 5.38
CA ILE A 182 3.13 -10.50 4.80
C ILE A 182 3.95 -11.43 5.69
N ARG A 183 3.27 -12.37 6.34
CA ARG A 183 3.85 -13.35 7.26
C ARG A 183 4.00 -14.68 6.55
N LEU A 184 5.23 -15.16 6.51
CA LEU A 184 5.61 -16.48 5.99
C LEU A 184 5.85 -17.44 7.17
N PRO A 185 5.64 -18.76 6.99
CA PRO A 185 6.08 -19.76 7.94
C PRO A 185 7.57 -19.60 8.25
N ARG A 186 7.94 -19.65 9.54
CA ARG A 186 9.31 -19.37 9.99
C ARG A 186 10.34 -20.31 9.35
N GLU A 187 9.98 -21.56 9.10
CA GLU A 187 10.84 -22.55 8.47
C GLU A 187 11.13 -22.20 7.00
N MET A 188 10.10 -21.82 6.24
CA MET A 188 10.26 -21.39 4.85
C MET A 188 11.09 -20.11 4.75
N CYS A 189 10.83 -19.13 5.63
CA CYS A 189 11.61 -17.90 5.67
C CYS A 189 13.11 -18.17 5.90
N ARG A 190 13.43 -19.11 6.81
CA ARG A 190 14.82 -19.55 7.05
C ARG A 190 15.42 -20.25 5.82
N ALA A 191 14.67 -21.16 5.19
CA ALA A 191 15.13 -21.87 4.01
C ALA A 191 15.40 -20.92 2.83
N MET A 192 14.48 -19.99 2.54
CA MET A 192 14.65 -18.98 1.50
C MET A 192 15.81 -18.03 1.79
N ALA A 193 16.01 -17.65 3.05
CA ALA A 193 17.14 -16.80 3.44
C ALA A 193 18.48 -17.52 3.20
N ALA A 194 18.58 -18.80 3.60
CA ALA A 194 19.76 -19.62 3.37
C ALA A 194 20.04 -19.85 1.88
N GLU A 195 19.01 -20.13 1.08
CA GLU A 195 19.12 -20.26 -0.38
C GLU A 195 19.57 -18.95 -1.04
N ALA A 196 18.97 -17.82 -0.65
CA ALA A 196 19.33 -16.51 -1.19
C ALA A 196 20.73 -16.06 -0.78
N GLU A 197 21.23 -16.48 0.39
CA GLU A 197 22.61 -16.24 0.83
C GLU A 197 23.59 -17.09 0.02
N ALA A 198 23.31 -18.39 -0.13
CA ALA A 198 24.13 -19.29 -0.96
C ALA A 198 24.20 -18.83 -2.43
N GLN A 199 23.07 -18.37 -3.00
CA GLN A 199 23.05 -17.83 -4.36
C GLN A 199 23.87 -16.55 -4.46
N ARG A 200 23.72 -15.60 -3.52
CA ARG A 200 24.51 -14.36 -3.50
C ARG A 200 26.01 -14.63 -3.35
N GLU A 201 26.39 -15.61 -2.53
CA GLU A 201 27.80 -16.03 -2.42
C GLU A 201 28.32 -16.65 -3.72
N SER A 202 27.49 -17.47 -4.39
CA SER A 202 27.85 -18.05 -5.69
C SER A 202 28.04 -16.96 -6.75
N ASP A 203 27.09 -16.02 -6.85
CA ASP A 203 27.14 -14.90 -7.79
C ASP A 203 28.36 -14.00 -7.51
N ALA A 204 28.65 -13.70 -6.24
CA ALA A 204 29.83 -12.94 -5.85
C ALA A 204 31.13 -13.63 -6.26
N LYS A 205 31.22 -14.96 -6.13
CA LYS A 205 32.37 -15.75 -6.60
C LYS A 205 32.53 -15.69 -8.12
N VAL A 206 31.43 -15.76 -8.88
CA VAL A 206 31.45 -15.63 -10.35
C VAL A 206 31.92 -14.24 -10.76
N VAL A 207 31.39 -13.19 -10.14
CA VAL A 207 31.81 -11.79 -10.41
C VAL A 207 33.29 -11.59 -10.06
N THR A 208 33.77 -12.18 -8.97
CA THR A 208 35.19 -12.10 -8.56
C THR A 208 36.08 -12.83 -9.57
N ALA A 209 35.72 -14.06 -9.96
CA ALA A 209 36.48 -14.83 -10.95
C ALA A 209 36.53 -14.14 -12.32
N GLN A 210 35.43 -13.52 -12.76
CA GLN A 210 35.40 -12.74 -13.99
C GLN A 210 36.27 -11.48 -13.87
N GLY A 211 36.21 -10.77 -12.73
CA GLY A 211 37.07 -9.62 -12.46
C GLY A 211 38.56 -9.98 -12.49
N GLU A 212 38.94 -11.13 -11.93
CA GLU A 212 40.31 -11.67 -11.98
C GLU A 212 40.75 -12.03 -13.41
N LEU A 213 39.85 -12.58 -14.22
CA LEU A 213 40.12 -12.86 -15.63
C LEU A 213 40.35 -11.57 -16.43
N ASP A 214 39.46 -10.58 -16.24
CA ASP A 214 39.56 -9.28 -16.93
C ASP A 214 40.85 -8.55 -16.52
N ALA A 215 41.20 -8.57 -15.23
CA ALA A 215 42.47 -8.04 -14.73
C ALA A 215 43.67 -8.78 -15.35
N SER A 216 43.62 -10.11 -15.42
CA SER A 216 44.68 -10.94 -16.02
C SER A 216 44.87 -10.64 -17.51
N MET A 217 43.79 -10.47 -18.27
CA MET A 217 43.85 -10.08 -19.68
C MET A 217 44.44 -8.68 -19.87
N ALA A 218 44.09 -7.73 -18.99
CA ALA A 218 44.67 -6.39 -19.02
C ALA A 218 46.18 -6.42 -18.70
N PHE A 219 46.59 -7.22 -17.71
CA PHE A 219 48.00 -7.43 -17.40
C PHE A 219 48.76 -8.09 -18.55
N GLN A 220 48.17 -9.08 -19.23
CA GLN A 220 48.77 -9.72 -20.39
C GLN A 220 49.04 -8.70 -21.52
N LYS A 221 48.03 -7.89 -21.89
CA LYS A 221 48.20 -6.83 -22.90
C LYS A 221 49.27 -5.82 -22.50
N ALA A 222 49.30 -5.41 -21.23
CA ALA A 222 50.33 -4.51 -20.72
C ALA A 222 51.73 -5.14 -20.75
N ALA A 223 51.84 -6.45 -20.47
CA ALA A 223 53.09 -7.19 -20.54
C ALA A 223 53.60 -7.32 -21.98
N ASP A 224 52.72 -7.61 -22.93
CA ASP A 224 53.06 -7.71 -24.35
C ASP A 224 53.58 -6.36 -24.90
N GLU A 225 52.94 -5.25 -24.54
CA GLU A 225 53.38 -3.89 -24.92
C GLU A 225 54.74 -3.54 -24.28
N LEU A 226 54.93 -3.89 -22.99
CA LEU A 226 56.22 -3.68 -22.29
C LEU A 226 57.33 -4.55 -22.86
N ALA A 227 57.03 -5.77 -23.32
CA ALA A 227 58.01 -6.65 -23.94
C ALA A 227 58.54 -6.08 -25.27
N GLY A 228 57.71 -5.33 -26.00
CA GLY A 228 58.13 -4.58 -27.19
C GLY A 228 59.13 -3.45 -26.90
N SER A 229 59.21 -2.96 -25.65
CA SER A 229 60.10 -1.86 -25.24
C SER A 229 60.90 -2.19 -23.97
N PRO A 230 62.12 -2.77 -24.12
CA PRO A 230 62.96 -3.14 -22.97
C PRO A 230 63.26 -1.99 -22.01
N THR A 231 63.35 -0.76 -22.52
CA THR A 231 63.56 0.45 -21.70
C THR A 231 62.34 0.77 -20.84
N ALA A 232 61.11 0.58 -21.35
CA ALA A 232 59.89 0.77 -20.57
C ALA A 232 59.78 -0.24 -19.43
N LEU A 233 60.17 -1.51 -19.67
CA LEU A 233 60.24 -2.54 -18.63
C LEU A 233 61.20 -2.14 -17.49
N GLN A 234 62.38 -1.61 -17.82
CA GLN A 234 63.35 -1.12 -16.82
C GLN A 234 62.80 0.06 -16.01
N LEU A 235 62.16 1.03 -16.66
CA LEU A 235 61.52 2.15 -15.96
C LEU A 235 60.40 1.66 -15.03
N ARG A 236 59.57 0.72 -15.49
CA ARG A 236 58.52 0.10 -14.66
C ARG A 236 59.11 -0.63 -13.46
N TYR A 237 60.21 -1.36 -13.64
CA TYR A 237 60.93 -2.02 -12.56
C TYR A 237 61.44 -1.03 -11.52
N LEU A 238 62.09 0.07 -11.95
CA LEU A 238 62.55 1.13 -11.06
C LEU A 238 61.40 1.82 -10.33
N GLN A 239 60.27 2.07 -11.00
CA GLN A 239 59.06 2.61 -10.36
C GLN A 239 58.51 1.67 -9.27
N THR A 240 58.52 0.36 -9.52
CA THR A 240 58.11 -0.64 -8.51
C THR A 240 59.06 -0.63 -7.32
N LEU A 241 60.38 -0.52 -7.54
CA LEU A 241 61.35 -0.39 -6.45
C LEU A 241 61.11 0.87 -5.60
N VAL A 242 60.82 2.01 -6.22
CA VAL A 242 60.48 3.25 -5.52
C VAL A 242 59.21 3.10 -4.67
N LYS A 243 58.19 2.39 -5.19
CA LYS A 243 56.97 2.08 -4.41
C LYS A 243 57.26 1.17 -3.22
N ILE A 244 58.10 0.15 -3.40
CA ILE A 244 58.49 -0.77 -2.31
C ILE A 244 59.30 -0.04 -1.24
N SER A 245 60.17 0.92 -1.62
CA SER A 245 60.95 1.72 -0.66
C SER A 245 60.13 2.75 0.11
N ALA A 246 58.94 3.12 -0.39
CA ALA A 246 58.08 4.12 0.25
C ALA A 246 57.26 3.57 1.42
N HIS A 247 56.99 2.26 1.43
CA HIS A 247 56.57 1.56 2.66
C HIS A 247 57.83 1.26 3.45
N ASP A 248 57.90 1.58 4.75
CA ASP A 248 59.04 1.43 5.67
C ASP A 248 59.67 0.02 5.73
N ASN A 249 60.20 -0.43 4.59
CA ASN A 249 60.81 -1.74 4.39
C ASN A 249 62.31 -1.55 4.56
N HIS A 250 62.85 -2.06 5.66
CA HIS A 250 64.29 -1.97 5.96
C HIS A 250 65.17 -2.81 5.04
N THR A 251 64.61 -3.74 4.26
CA THR A 251 65.35 -4.62 3.34
C THR A 251 64.62 -4.73 2.01
N ILE A 252 65.24 -4.23 0.94
CA ILE A 252 64.74 -4.36 -0.43
C ILE A 252 65.59 -5.41 -1.15
N VAL A 253 65.02 -6.59 -1.39
CA VAL A 253 65.67 -7.64 -2.19
C VAL A 253 65.43 -7.32 -3.66
N VAL A 254 66.48 -6.90 -4.36
CA VAL A 254 66.43 -6.52 -5.78
C VAL A 254 66.83 -7.74 -6.62
N PRO A 255 65.89 -8.44 -7.28
CA PRO A 255 66.24 -9.56 -8.14
C PRO A 255 66.95 -9.04 -9.40
N PHE A 256 68.23 -9.37 -9.55
CA PHE A 256 69.01 -9.03 -10.74
C PHE A 256 69.08 -10.23 -11.71
N PRO A 257 68.89 -10.02 -13.03
CA PRO A 257 68.99 -11.11 -13.99
C PRO A 257 70.41 -11.68 -14.01
N MET A 258 70.54 -12.98 -13.72
CA MET A 258 71.83 -13.65 -13.59
C MET A 258 72.61 -13.73 -14.91
N GLU A 259 71.98 -13.55 -16.09
CA GLU A 259 72.71 -13.46 -17.36
C GLU A 259 73.77 -12.35 -17.34
N TYR A 260 73.46 -11.19 -16.73
CA TYR A 260 74.41 -10.08 -16.65
C TYR A 260 75.63 -10.43 -15.79
N ILE A 261 75.41 -11.17 -14.69
CA ILE A 261 76.48 -11.63 -13.80
C ILE A 261 77.33 -12.70 -14.52
N LYS A 262 76.70 -13.69 -15.17
CA LYS A 262 77.43 -14.73 -15.91
C LYS A 262 78.30 -14.18 -17.04
N LYS A 263 77.83 -13.17 -17.77
CA LYS A 263 78.61 -12.54 -18.85
C LYS A 263 79.86 -11.82 -18.32
N LYS A 264 79.83 -11.33 -17.07
CA LYS A 264 80.96 -10.66 -16.44
C LYS A 264 81.94 -11.64 -15.77
N ILE A 265 81.47 -12.79 -15.29
CA ILE A 265 82.32 -13.85 -14.72
C ILE A 265 83.08 -14.64 -15.81
N ARG A 266 82.56 -14.70 -17.04
CA ARG A 266 83.23 -15.39 -18.17
C ARG A 266 84.26 -14.54 -18.94
N LYS A 267 84.61 -13.35 -18.45
CA LYS A 267 85.75 -12.56 -18.93
C LYS A 267 86.85 -12.59 -17.88
#